data_AF-A0A1B8W998-F1
#
_entry.id   AF-A0A1B8W998-F1
#
_cell.length_a   1.000
_cell.length_b   1.000
_cell.length_c   1.000
_cell.angle_alpha   90.00
_cell.angle_beta   90.00
_cell.angle_gamma   90.00
#
_symmetry.space_group_name_H-M   'P 1'
#
loop_
_entity.id
_entity.type
_entity.pdbx_description
1 polymer ?
#
loop_
_entity_poly.entity_id
_entity_poly.type
_entity_poly.pdbx_seq_one_letter_code
_entity_poly.pdbx_strand_id
1 'polypeptide(L)'
;MLEMIEDIEAKMISLQSQIRNRKSCERNNFSYESDNQYKILVLTLELEKWEALMALIAQYQKKRGTPITRKSKDFERTIQLQMKDVPGSIRRETCLAMIDYMKQLEWEIENKDEANGLSSLG
;
A
#
# COMPACT_ATOMS: atom_id res chain seq x y z
N MET A 1 5.85 3.03 -6.72
CA MET A 1 5.21 2.05 -5.81
C MET A 1 5.39 0.63 -6.32
N LEU A 2 5.23 0.37 -7.63
CA LEU A 2 5.57 -0.91 -8.25
C LEU A 2 7.06 -1.25 -8.08
N GLU A 3 7.97 -0.31 -8.37
CA GLU A 3 9.42 -0.46 -8.16
C GLU A 3 9.78 -0.87 -6.71
N MET A 4 9.12 -0.26 -5.71
CA MET A 4 9.32 -0.62 -4.29
C MET A 4 8.84 -2.04 -3.97
N ILE A 5 7.79 -2.52 -4.66
CA ILE A 5 7.29 -3.89 -4.48
C ILE A 5 8.29 -4.88 -5.08
N GLU A 6 8.81 -4.60 -6.27
CA GLU A 6 9.83 -5.42 -6.93
C GLU A 6 11.09 -5.55 -6.06
N ASP A 7 11.54 -4.46 -5.43
CA ASP A 7 12.67 -4.47 -4.49
C ASP A 7 12.42 -5.36 -3.26
N ILE A 8 11.20 -5.29 -2.69
CA ILE A 8 10.79 -6.11 -1.54
C ILE A 8 10.73 -7.59 -1.94
N GLU A 9 10.16 -7.90 -3.10
CA GLU A 9 10.09 -9.27 -3.61
C GLU A 9 11.49 -9.84 -3.87
N ALA A 10 12.39 -9.07 -4.49
CA ALA A 10 13.77 -9.47 -4.71
C ALA A 10 14.50 -9.77 -3.39
N LYS A 11 14.29 -8.93 -2.36
CA LYS A 11 14.85 -9.15 -1.02
C LYS A 11 14.29 -10.41 -0.36
N MET A 12 12.99 -10.66 -0.48
CA MET A 12 12.35 -11.88 0.04
C MET A 12 12.89 -13.15 -0.65
N ILE A 13 13.02 -13.13 -1.97
CA ILE A 13 13.60 -14.24 -2.76
C ILE A 13 15.05 -14.51 -2.30
N SER A 14 15.84 -13.46 -2.08
CA SER A 14 17.21 -13.58 -1.59
C SER A 14 17.26 -14.25 -0.21
N LEU A 15 16.41 -13.84 0.73
CA LEU A 15 16.33 -14.44 2.07
C LEU A 15 15.91 -15.90 2.02
N GLN A 16 14.89 -16.24 1.22
CA GLN A 16 14.45 -17.62 1.01
C GLN A 16 15.56 -18.51 0.43
N SER A 17 16.34 -17.99 -0.52
CA SER A 17 17.51 -18.67 -1.09
C SER A 17 18.58 -18.93 -0.03
N GLN A 18 18.91 -17.92 0.80
CA GLN A 18 19.87 -18.06 1.89
C GLN A 18 19.45 -19.11 2.92
N ILE A 19 18.16 -19.14 3.30
CA ILE A 19 17.60 -20.15 4.20
C ILE A 19 17.72 -21.54 3.59
N ARG A 20 17.35 -21.70 2.31
CA ARG A 20 17.40 -22.99 1.60
C ARG A 20 18.84 -23.52 1.52
N ASN A 21 19.79 -22.66 1.19
CA ASN A 21 21.21 -23.03 1.10
C ASN A 21 21.75 -23.48 2.46
N ARG A 22 21.43 -22.75 3.54
CA ARG A 22 21.86 -23.13 4.90
C ARG A 22 21.25 -24.44 5.39
N LYS A 23 19.97 -24.69 5.10
CA LYS A 23 19.30 -25.98 5.39
C LYS A 23 19.91 -27.15 4.60
N SER A 24 20.38 -26.89 3.38
CA SER A 24 21.05 -27.90 2.55
C SER A 24 22.44 -28.26 3.10
N CYS A 25 23.21 -27.27 3.57
CA CYS A 25 24.55 -27.47 4.14
C CYS A 25 24.54 -28.21 5.49
N GLU A 26 23.45 -28.11 6.25
CA GLU A 26 23.29 -28.74 7.57
C GLU A 26 23.35 -30.27 7.50
N ARG A 27 22.96 -30.88 6.37
CA ARG A 27 23.03 -32.33 6.16
C ARG A 27 24.44 -32.91 6.16
N ASN A 28 25.48 -32.07 5.99
CA ASN A 28 26.85 -32.54 5.77
C ASN A 28 27.83 -32.23 6.93
N ASN A 29 27.44 -31.44 7.94
CA ASN A 29 28.38 -30.98 8.99
C ASN A 29 27.76 -31.01 10.39
N PHE A 30 28.06 -32.06 11.16
CA PHE A 30 27.60 -32.26 12.55
C PHE A 30 28.27 -31.34 13.60
N SER A 31 29.31 -30.59 13.25
CA SER A 31 30.14 -29.86 14.24
C SER A 31 29.67 -28.42 14.56
N TYR A 32 28.71 -27.85 13.82
CA TYR A 32 28.30 -26.43 13.95
C TYR A 32 26.76 -26.24 13.95
N GLU A 33 26.04 -27.26 14.40
CA GLU A 33 24.58 -27.36 14.22
C GLU A 33 23.81 -26.24 14.94
N SER A 34 24.19 -25.90 16.18
CA SER A 34 23.52 -24.83 16.96
C SER A 34 23.68 -23.44 16.34
N ASP A 35 24.88 -23.10 15.87
CA ASP A 35 25.17 -21.82 15.23
C ASP A 35 24.43 -21.68 13.89
N ASN A 36 24.30 -22.78 13.14
CA ASN A 36 23.58 -22.78 11.88
C ASN A 36 22.07 -22.66 12.09
N GLN A 37 21.51 -23.36 13.08
CA GLN A 37 20.11 -23.23 13.50
C GLN A 37 19.78 -21.80 13.92
N TYR A 38 20.65 -21.16 14.70
CA TYR A 38 20.47 -19.75 15.09
C TYR A 38 20.48 -18.81 13.85
N LYS A 39 21.41 -19.02 12.91
CA LYS A 39 21.46 -18.22 11.67
C LYS A 39 20.22 -18.43 10.80
N ILE A 40 19.70 -19.65 10.72
CA ILE A 40 18.45 -19.94 10.01
C ILE A 40 17.30 -19.21 10.70
N LEU A 41 17.20 -19.28 12.03
CA LEU A 41 16.17 -18.59 12.80
C LEU A 41 16.17 -17.07 12.55
N VAL A 42 17.35 -16.44 12.59
CA VAL A 42 17.49 -15.00 12.33
C VAL A 42 17.02 -14.64 10.92
N LEU A 43 17.39 -15.42 9.91
CA LEU A 43 16.96 -15.20 8.53
C LEU A 43 15.45 -15.42 8.36
N THR A 44 14.86 -16.39 9.06
CA THR A 44 13.42 -16.63 9.06
C THR A 44 12.67 -15.45 9.70
N LEU A 45 13.14 -14.93 10.83
CA LEU A 45 12.55 -13.73 11.46
C LEU A 45 12.69 -12.48 10.58
N GLU A 46 13.79 -12.35 9.84
CA GLU A 46 13.94 -11.26 8.86
C GLU A 46 12.92 -11.41 7.74
N LEU A 47 12.76 -12.61 7.17
CA LEU A 47 11.78 -12.90 6.12
C LEU A 47 10.34 -12.58 6.56
N GLU A 48 9.93 -13.00 7.77
CA GLU A 48 8.59 -12.72 8.31
C GLU A 48 8.28 -11.23 8.38
N LYS A 49 9.28 -10.39 8.70
CA LYS A 49 9.11 -8.92 8.73
C LYS A 49 8.83 -8.37 7.33
N TRP A 50 9.53 -8.87 6.31
CA TRP A 50 9.31 -8.46 4.92
C TRP A 50 7.96 -8.94 4.40
N GLU A 51 7.53 -10.15 4.76
CA GLU A 51 6.19 -10.67 4.44
C GLU A 51 5.09 -9.82 5.08
N ALA A 52 5.26 -9.44 6.35
CA ALA A 52 4.32 -8.54 7.04
C ALA A 52 4.26 -7.15 6.40
N LEU A 53 5.41 -6.61 5.98
CA LEU A 53 5.46 -5.34 5.25
C LEU A 53 4.73 -5.43 3.91
N MET A 54 4.94 -6.51 3.16
CA MET A 54 4.27 -6.74 1.88
C MET A 54 2.75 -6.89 2.05
N ALA A 55 2.30 -7.59 3.10
CA ALA A 55 0.89 -7.69 3.44
C ALA A 55 0.27 -6.32 3.78
N LEU A 56 1.00 -5.45 4.49
CA LEU A 56 0.55 -4.08 4.75
C LEU A 56 0.43 -3.27 3.47
N ILE A 57 1.43 -3.33 2.58
CA ILE A 57 1.41 -2.64 1.29
C ILE A 57 0.20 -3.10 0.46
N ALA A 58 -0.06 -4.40 0.39
CA ALA A 58 -1.22 -4.95 -0.30
C ALA A 58 -2.56 -4.45 0.29
N GLN A 59 -2.67 -4.35 1.62
CA GLN A 59 -3.84 -3.75 2.26
C GLN A 59 -4.02 -2.27 1.90
N TYR A 60 -2.92 -1.50 1.82
CA TYR A 60 -2.98 -0.09 1.42
C TYR A 60 -3.33 0.08 -0.05
N GLN A 61 -2.84 -0.77 -0.96
CA GLN A 61 -3.26 -0.77 -2.36
C GLN A 61 -4.76 -1.07 -2.50
N LYS A 62 -5.27 -2.09 -1.78
CA LYS A 62 -6.69 -2.45 -1.80
C LYS A 62 -7.61 -1.32 -1.30
N LYS A 63 -7.16 -0.53 -0.31
CA LYS A 63 -7.89 0.66 0.19
C LYS A 63 -7.88 1.84 -0.78
N ARG A 64 -6.88 1.94 -1.67
CA ARG A 64 -6.81 2.99 -2.70
C ARG A 64 -7.60 2.66 -3.95
N GLY A 65 -7.80 1.36 -4.24
CA GLY A 65 -8.58 0.88 -5.39
C GLY A 65 -10.09 0.73 -5.15
N THR A 66 -10.59 0.94 -3.93
CA THR A 66 -12.03 1.04 -3.71
C THR A 66 -12.52 2.38 -4.23
N PRO A 67 -13.42 2.44 -5.25
CA PRO A 67 -14.08 3.68 -5.59
C PRO A 67 -14.74 4.19 -4.31
N ILE A 68 -14.39 5.41 -3.91
CA ILE A 68 -15.08 6.08 -2.82
C ILE A 68 -16.51 6.25 -3.32
N THR A 69 -17.40 5.32 -2.95
CA THR A 69 -18.83 5.52 -3.11
C THR A 69 -19.13 6.80 -2.38
N ARG A 70 -19.46 7.85 -3.15
CA ARG A 70 -19.71 9.21 -2.66
C ARG A 70 -20.42 9.10 -1.32
N LYS A 71 -19.75 9.49 -0.23
CA LYS A 71 -20.39 9.70 1.08
C LYS A 71 -21.24 10.99 1.01
N SER A 72 -22.11 11.09 0.00
CA SER A 72 -22.70 12.35 -0.41
C SER A 72 -23.58 12.90 0.69
N LYS A 73 -24.31 12.07 1.45
CA LYS A 73 -25.26 12.56 2.45
C LYS A 73 -24.59 13.14 3.70
N ASP A 74 -23.57 12.47 4.24
CA ASP A 74 -22.87 12.96 5.44
C ASP A 74 -21.94 14.13 5.12
N PHE A 75 -21.30 14.09 3.95
CA PHE A 75 -20.46 15.18 3.48
C PHE A 75 -21.27 16.42 3.12
N GLU A 76 -22.38 16.27 2.40
CA GLU A 76 -23.32 17.34 2.10
C GLU A 76 -23.97 17.91 3.36
N ARG A 77 -24.35 17.06 4.32
CA ARG A 77 -24.81 17.51 5.64
C ARG A 77 -23.74 18.30 6.39
N THR A 78 -22.48 17.89 6.33
CA THR A 78 -21.36 18.59 6.99
C THR A 78 -21.09 19.94 6.34
N ILE A 79 -21.10 20.01 5.01
CA ILE A 79 -20.99 21.28 4.27
C ILE A 79 -22.16 22.20 4.61
N GLN A 80 -23.39 21.69 4.58
CA GLN A 80 -24.59 22.48 4.91
C GLN A 80 -24.55 23.01 6.36
N LEU A 81 -24.03 22.21 7.30
CA LEU A 81 -23.83 22.63 8.68
C LEU A 81 -22.75 23.72 8.79
N GLN A 82 -21.65 23.59 8.05
CA GLN A 82 -20.57 24.59 8.02
C GLN A 82 -20.95 25.88 7.25
N MET A 83 -21.92 25.80 6.34
CA MET A 83 -22.47 26.95 5.62
C MET A 83 -23.49 27.77 6.43
N LYS A 84 -24.08 27.20 7.50
CA LYS A 84 -25.02 27.93 8.36
C LYS A 84 -24.28 28.87 9.31
N ASP A 85 -24.10 30.12 8.89
CA ASP A 85 -23.78 31.33 9.68
C ASP A 85 -23.26 31.13 11.12
N VAL A 86 -22.10 30.48 11.26
CA VAL A 86 -21.27 30.56 12.47
C VAL A 86 -20.03 31.39 12.13
N PRO A 87 -19.54 32.27 13.03
CA PRO A 87 -18.27 32.96 12.82
C PRO A 87 -17.15 31.94 12.58
N GLY A 88 -16.52 31.97 11.40
CA GLY A 88 -15.58 30.93 10.92
C GLY A 88 -16.12 30.02 9.80
N SER A 89 -17.32 30.32 9.29
CA SER A 89 -17.96 29.64 8.15
C SER A 89 -17.09 29.58 6.89
N ILE A 90 -17.08 28.43 6.22
CA ILE A 90 -16.42 28.22 4.93
C ILE A 90 -17.16 29.05 3.89
N ARG A 91 -16.45 30.02 3.29
CA ARG A 91 -17.02 30.88 2.24
C ARG A 91 -17.38 30.04 1.03
N ARG A 92 -18.41 30.47 0.31
CA ARG A 92 -18.86 29.84 -0.95
C ARG A 92 -17.71 29.66 -1.96
N GLU A 93 -16.78 30.61 -1.99
CA GLU A 93 -15.56 30.57 -2.80
C GLU A 93 -14.67 29.37 -2.45
N THR A 94 -14.50 29.07 -1.17
CA THR A 94 -13.74 27.92 -0.69
C THR A 94 -14.43 26.60 -1.05
N CYS A 95 -15.77 26.54 -0.96
CA CYS A 95 -16.53 25.37 -1.41
C CYS A 95 -16.35 25.12 -2.92
N LEU A 96 -16.37 26.17 -3.73
CA LEU A 96 -16.11 26.07 -5.17
C LEU A 96 -14.69 25.60 -5.46
N ALA A 97 -13.70 26.14 -4.75
CA ALA A 97 -12.31 25.68 -4.85
C ALA A 97 -12.14 24.21 -4.46
N MET A 98 -12.86 23.74 -3.43
CA MET A 98 -12.87 22.33 -3.05
C MET A 98 -13.49 21.44 -4.14
N ILE A 99 -14.58 21.88 -4.78
CA ILE A 99 -15.22 21.16 -5.89
C ILE A 99 -14.28 21.08 -7.10
N ASP A 100 -13.63 22.18 -7.46
CA ASP A 100 -12.71 22.21 -8.60
C ASP A 100 -11.48 21.35 -8.35
N TYR A 101 -10.96 21.36 -7.11
CA TYR A 101 -9.88 20.44 -6.71
C TYR A 101 -10.31 18.97 -6.78
N MET A 102 -11.55 18.64 -6.40
CA MET A 102 -12.08 17.28 -6.54
C MET A 102 -12.16 16.86 -8.02
N LYS A 103 -12.64 17.73 -8.91
CA LYS A 103 -12.67 17.44 -10.36
C LYS A 103 -11.27 17.25 -10.94
N GLN A 104 -10.30 18.04 -10.50
CA GLN A 104 -8.91 17.89 -10.93
C GLN A 104 -8.34 16.54 -10.49
N LEU A 105 -8.63 16.09 -9.26
CA LEU A 105 -8.25 14.77 -8.78
C LEU A 105 -8.93 13.64 -9.55
N GLU A 106 -10.21 13.78 -9.88
CA GLU A 106 -10.95 12.80 -10.72
C GLU A 106 -10.28 12.68 -12.10
N TRP A 107 -9.96 13.80 -12.75
CA TRP A 107 -9.27 13.81 -14.05
C TRP A 107 -7.85 13.24 -14.00
N GLU A 108 -7.08 13.51 -12.93
CA GLU A 108 -5.76 12.92 -12.74
C GLU A 108 -5.81 11.40 -12.53
N ILE A 109 -6.91 10.89 -11.96
CA ILE A 109 -7.15 9.45 -11.81
C ILE A 109 -7.48 8.84 -13.17
N GLU A 110 -8.40 9.44 -13.93
CA GLU A 110 -8.76 8.98 -15.28
C GLU A 110 -7.54 8.88 -16.20
N ASN A 111 -6.68 9.91 -16.24
CA ASN A 111 -5.47 9.88 -17.05
C ASN A 111 -4.46 8.82 -16.61
N LYS A 112 -4.38 8.52 -15.30
CA LYS A 112 -3.49 7.46 -14.79
C LYS A 112 -4.03 6.07 -15.13
N ASP A 113 -5.34 5.90 -15.16
CA ASP A 113 -5.98 4.64 -15.54
C ASP A 113 -5.87 4.38 -17.05
N GLU A 114 -5.95 5.42 -17.88
CA GLU A 114 -5.67 5.36 -19.32
C GLU A 114 -4.18 5.08 -19.60
N ALA A 115 -3.26 5.73 -18.87
CA ALA A 115 -1.82 5.50 -19.01
C ALA A 115 -1.39 4.09 -18.56
N ASN A 116 -2.14 3.45 -17.66
CA ASN A 116 -1.90 2.09 -17.20
C ASN A 116 -2.59 1.01 -18.07
N GLY A 117 -3.24 1.38 -19.18
CA GLY A 117 -3.78 0.44 -20.15
C GLY A 117 -4.96 -0.41 -19.65
N LEU A 118 -5.71 0.06 -18.65
CA LEU A 118 -6.90 -0.64 -18.13
C LEU A 118 -8.18 -0.34 -18.93
N SER A 119 -8.10 0.44 -20.01
CA SER A 119 -9.21 0.71 -20.94
C SER A 119 -9.42 -0.41 -21.97
N SER A 120 -9.27 -1.68 -21.57
CA SER A 120 -9.74 -2.82 -22.36
C SER A 120 -10.47 -3.79 -21.45
N LEU A 121 -11.75 -3.50 -21.20
CA LEU A 121 -12.86 -4.44 -20.92
C LEU A 121 -14.09 -3.58 -20.61
N GLY A 122 -14.70 -3.06 -21.68
CA GLY A 122 -16.12 -2.72 -21.69
C GLY A 122 -16.98 -3.96 -21.78
#